data_AF-A0A2W1AZZ5-F1
#
_entry.id   AF-A0A2W1AZZ5-F1
#
_cell.length_a   1.000
_cell.length_b   1.000
_cell.length_c   1.000
_cell.angle_alpha   90.00
_cell.angle_beta   90.00
_cell.angle_gamma   90.00
#
_symmetry.space_group_name_H-M   'P 1'
#
loop_
_entity.id
_entity.type
_entity.pdbx_description
1 polymer ?
#
loop_
_entity_poly.entity_id
_entity_poly.type
_entity_poly.pdbx_seq_one_letter_code
_entity_poly.pdbx_strand_id
1 'polypeptide(L)'
;MPELNDDDSTGYGNSQLHEEVETEQGYVMQLTENEALFLDDNLTLMVEREGDEQRVYSMRPVQMTARLAAPLDLMEKIGKAVVYTTAPENQGKEYGFAMDITELFLIREVASSFIRIEGEPVGLNLKRKICVLLYAKDLEQESRDARLAQLVTGINLDIQTSAIDGRDS
;
A
#
# COMPACT_ATOMS: atom_id res chain seq x y z
N MET A 1 -52.01 -19.13 -25.02
CA MET A 1 -52.09 -18.26 -23.83
C MET A 1 -50.69 -18.15 -23.25
N PRO A 2 -49.94 -17.07 -23.53
CA PRO A 2 -48.77 -16.68 -22.76
C PRO A 2 -49.19 -15.61 -21.74
N GLU A 3 -48.83 -15.80 -20.47
CA GLU A 3 -48.92 -14.72 -19.47
C GLU A 3 -47.56 -14.04 -19.36
N LEU A 4 -47.58 -12.75 -19.72
CA LEU A 4 -46.56 -11.76 -19.46
C LEU A 4 -46.51 -11.47 -17.96
N ASN A 5 -45.31 -11.43 -17.39
CA ASN A 5 -45.04 -10.61 -16.21
C ASN A 5 -43.81 -9.77 -16.51
N ASP A 6 -44.07 -8.47 -16.71
CA ASP A 6 -43.11 -7.40 -16.58
C ASP A 6 -42.82 -7.19 -15.09
N ASP A 7 -41.53 -7.18 -14.72
CA ASP A 7 -41.11 -6.49 -13.49
C ASP A 7 -39.81 -5.74 -13.78
N ASP A 8 -39.98 -4.43 -13.88
CA ASP A 8 -38.96 -3.40 -14.00
C ASP A 8 -38.45 -3.09 -12.59
N SER A 9 -37.20 -3.42 -12.30
CA SER A 9 -36.55 -2.95 -11.08
C SER A 9 -35.11 -2.55 -11.37
N THR A 10 -34.98 -1.24 -11.57
CA THR A 10 -33.74 -0.48 -11.53
C THR A 10 -33.02 -0.66 -10.19
N GLY A 11 -31.75 -1.08 -10.21
CA GLY A 11 -30.91 -1.17 -9.02
C GLY A 11 -29.46 -0.85 -9.35
N TYR A 12 -29.09 0.41 -9.15
CA TYR A 12 -27.77 0.98 -9.32
C TYR A 12 -26.68 0.30 -8.48
N GLY A 13 -25.49 0.17 -9.08
CA GLY A 13 -24.22 0.45 -8.41
C GLY A 13 -23.75 -0.50 -7.30
N ASN A 14 -22.93 -1.49 -7.67
CA ASN A 14 -21.93 -2.05 -6.76
C ASN A 14 -20.53 -1.66 -7.24
N SER A 15 -20.23 -0.36 -7.21
CA SER A 15 -18.86 0.11 -7.02
C SER A 15 -18.49 -0.22 -5.59
N GLN A 16 -17.72 -1.29 -5.43
CA GLN A 16 -17.19 -1.80 -4.18
C GLN A 16 -16.53 -0.65 -3.41
N LEU A 17 -17.22 -0.18 -2.36
CA LEU A 17 -16.74 0.82 -1.43
C LEU A 17 -15.50 0.23 -0.74
N HIS A 18 -14.33 0.75 -1.11
CA HIS A 18 -13.15 0.70 -0.25
C HIS A 18 -13.48 1.52 0.99
N GLU A 19 -13.95 0.84 2.04
CA GLU A 19 -14.10 1.44 3.35
C GLU A 19 -12.70 1.50 3.97
N GLU A 20 -12.04 2.66 3.81
CA GLU A 20 -10.82 2.98 4.54
C GLU A 20 -11.18 3.16 6.02
N VAL A 21 -11.00 2.10 6.80
CA VAL A 21 -11.06 2.18 8.26
C VAL A 21 -9.74 2.79 8.74
N GLU A 22 -9.78 4.10 8.99
CA GLU A 22 -8.73 4.83 9.67
C GLU A 22 -8.68 4.46 11.17
N THR A 23 -7.96 3.41 11.53
CA THR A 23 -7.66 3.05 12.92
C THR A 23 -6.16 2.95 13.13
N GLU A 24 -5.54 3.88 13.87
CA GLU A 24 -4.13 3.84 14.34
C GLU A 24 -3.15 3.14 13.36
N GLN A 25 -3.15 3.66 12.12
CA GLN A 25 -3.15 2.91 10.85
C GLN A 25 -1.84 2.20 10.47
N GLY A 26 -1.85 0.87 10.53
CA GLY A 26 -0.93 0.06 9.73
C GLY A 26 -1.34 0.09 8.25
N TYR A 27 -0.37 0.09 7.35
CA TYR A 27 -0.58 -0.05 5.93
C TYR A 27 -1.01 -1.48 5.60
N VAL A 28 -2.08 -1.66 4.82
CA VAL A 28 -2.53 -2.99 4.43
C VAL A 28 -1.80 -3.41 3.15
N MET A 29 -0.91 -4.39 3.26
CA MET A 29 -0.26 -5.01 2.11
C MET A 29 -0.94 -6.32 1.75
N GLN A 30 -1.10 -6.56 0.46
CA GLN A 30 -1.60 -7.81 -0.09
C GLN A 30 -0.50 -8.46 -0.92
N LEU A 31 -0.20 -9.73 -0.65
CA LEU A 31 0.86 -10.48 -1.32
C LEU A 31 0.29 -11.62 -2.17
N THR A 32 0.79 -11.76 -3.39
CA THR A 32 0.63 -12.98 -4.20
C THR A 32 1.53 -14.10 -3.68
N GLU A 33 1.36 -15.32 -4.19
CA GLU A 33 2.25 -16.45 -3.92
C GLU A 33 3.71 -16.12 -4.24
N ASN A 34 3.97 -15.62 -5.45
CA ASN A 34 5.33 -15.29 -5.90
C ASN A 34 5.95 -14.16 -5.07
N GLU A 35 5.15 -13.17 -4.67
CA GLU A 35 5.62 -12.09 -3.79
C GLU A 35 5.93 -12.60 -2.38
N ALA A 36 5.10 -13.47 -1.81
CA ALA A 36 5.33 -14.05 -0.49
C ALA A 36 6.59 -14.93 -0.46
N LEU A 37 6.75 -15.83 -1.43
CA LEU A 37 7.93 -16.68 -1.56
C LEU A 37 9.20 -15.86 -1.78
N PHE A 38 9.13 -14.83 -2.64
CA PHE A 38 10.26 -13.93 -2.85
C PHE A 38 10.74 -13.26 -1.56
N LEU A 39 9.81 -12.81 -0.72
CA LEU A 39 10.17 -12.14 0.54
C LEU A 39 10.73 -13.10 1.58
N ASP A 40 10.15 -14.31 1.69
CA ASP A 40 10.65 -15.36 2.58
C ASP A 40 12.10 -15.75 2.25
N ASP A 41 12.43 -15.85 0.95
CA ASP A 41 13.79 -16.16 0.47
C ASP A 41 14.81 -15.03 0.70
N ASN A 42 14.36 -13.78 0.77
CA ASN A 42 15.24 -12.60 0.75
C ASN A 42 15.40 -11.93 2.12
N LEU A 43 14.67 -12.36 3.14
CA LEU A 43 14.79 -11.85 4.51
C LEU A 43 15.42 -12.88 5.44
N THR A 44 16.12 -12.40 6.47
CA THR A 44 16.69 -13.25 7.52
C THR A 44 16.24 -12.77 8.89
N LEU A 45 15.99 -13.69 9.81
CA LEU A 45 15.60 -13.34 11.17
C LEU A 45 16.72 -12.57 11.90
N MET A 46 16.34 -11.46 12.52
CA MET A 46 17.14 -10.70 13.47
C MET A 46 17.01 -11.32 14.87
N VAL A 47 18.13 -11.65 15.51
CA VAL A 47 18.17 -12.31 16.83
C VAL A 47 18.91 -11.42 17.82
N GLU A 48 18.22 -11.08 18.90
CA GLU A 48 18.83 -10.49 20.10
C GLU A 48 19.23 -11.62 21.06
N ARG A 49 20.47 -11.60 21.55
CA ARG A 49 20.93 -12.56 22.55
C ARG A 49 20.87 -11.93 23.94
N GLU A 50 20.21 -12.61 24.88
CA GLU A 50 20.20 -12.21 26.29
C GLU A 50 21.64 -12.06 26.82
N GLY A 51 21.94 -10.90 27.41
CA GLY A 51 23.25 -10.56 27.97
C GLY A 51 24.11 -9.60 27.15
N ASP A 52 23.70 -9.25 25.94
CA ASP A 52 24.42 -8.38 25.01
C ASP A 52 23.49 -7.21 24.58
N GLU A 53 23.10 -6.33 25.52
CA GLU A 53 22.16 -5.20 25.31
C GLU A 53 22.56 -4.24 24.16
N GLN A 54 23.75 -4.38 23.60
CA GLN A 54 24.29 -3.57 22.51
C GLN A 54 24.56 -4.33 21.20
N ARG A 55 24.23 -5.62 21.11
CA ARG A 55 24.58 -6.43 19.92
C ARG A 55 23.39 -7.21 19.38
N VAL A 56 22.82 -6.66 18.32
CA VAL A 56 21.85 -7.34 17.46
C VAL A 56 22.62 -8.19 16.46
N TYR A 57 22.31 -9.49 16.37
CA TYR A 57 22.93 -10.42 15.43
C TYR A 57 21.93 -10.83 14.34
N SER A 58 22.42 -11.08 13.13
CA SER A 58 21.64 -11.76 12.08
C SER A 58 22.16 -13.18 11.89
N MET A 59 21.27 -14.14 11.73
CA MET A 59 21.63 -15.51 11.40
C MET A 59 21.95 -15.60 9.91
N ARG A 60 23.20 -15.34 9.48
CA ARG A 60 23.56 -15.51 8.07
C ARG A 60 23.50 -16.99 7.65
N PRO A 61 22.76 -17.35 6.59
CA PRO A 61 22.88 -18.67 5.99
C PRO A 61 24.27 -18.84 5.35
N VAL A 62 24.76 -20.09 5.28
CA VAL A 62 26.07 -20.46 4.69
C VAL A 62 26.13 -20.18 3.18
N GLN A 63 24.99 -19.97 2.53
CA GLN A 63 24.82 -19.50 1.15
C GLN A 63 23.99 -18.21 1.18
N MET A 64 24.50 -17.10 0.63
CA MET A 64 23.78 -15.83 0.60
C MET A 64 22.60 -15.88 -0.38
N THR A 65 21.39 -16.10 0.14
CA THR A 65 20.14 -15.79 -0.58
C THR A 65 19.39 -14.65 0.10
N ALA A 66 19.33 -14.64 1.45
CA ALA A 66 18.73 -13.57 2.23
C ALA A 66 19.62 -12.32 2.33
N ARG A 67 19.06 -11.15 2.01
CA ARG A 67 19.79 -9.88 1.84
C ARG A 67 19.67 -8.94 3.03
N LEU A 68 18.62 -9.06 3.84
CA LEU A 68 18.30 -8.09 4.89
C LEU A 68 17.76 -8.76 6.15
N ALA A 69 18.21 -8.29 7.32
CA ALA A 69 17.70 -8.74 8.60
C ALA A 69 16.34 -8.09 8.91
N ALA A 70 15.38 -8.89 9.37
CA ALA A 70 14.01 -8.49 9.67
C ALA A 70 13.59 -8.92 11.08
N PRO A 71 12.68 -8.17 11.73
CA PRO A 71 12.11 -8.56 13.02
C PRO A 71 11.26 -9.83 12.90
N LEU A 72 11.13 -10.57 14.01
CA LEU A 72 10.35 -11.83 14.05
C LEU A 72 8.91 -11.63 13.57
N ASP A 73 8.27 -10.52 13.96
CA ASP A 73 6.88 -10.23 13.59
C ASP A 73 6.69 -10.16 12.06
N LEU A 74 7.61 -9.51 11.34
CA LEU A 74 7.59 -9.46 9.88
C LEU A 74 7.79 -10.85 9.27
N MET A 75 8.71 -11.65 9.82
CA MET A 75 8.93 -13.03 9.37
C MET A 75 7.67 -13.89 9.58
N GLU A 76 6.96 -13.75 10.71
CA GLU A 76 5.72 -14.46 10.97
C GLU A 76 4.59 -14.06 10.01
N LYS A 77 4.45 -12.76 9.71
CA LYS A 77 3.49 -12.24 8.73
C LYS A 77 3.72 -12.84 7.34
N ILE A 78 4.98 -12.88 6.89
CA ILE A 78 5.37 -13.45 5.60
C ILE A 78 5.17 -14.96 5.57
N GLY A 79 5.54 -15.68 6.64
CA GLY A 79 5.29 -17.11 6.75
C GLY A 79 3.80 -17.47 6.65
N LYS A 80 2.91 -16.66 7.27
CA LYS A 80 1.45 -16.82 7.11
C LYS A 80 1.00 -16.58 5.67
N ALA A 81 1.57 -15.58 5.00
CA ALA A 81 1.28 -15.30 3.59
C ALA A 81 1.70 -16.48 2.69
N VAL A 82 2.87 -17.08 2.91
CA VAL A 82 3.33 -18.26 2.18
C VAL A 82 2.36 -19.43 2.37
N VAL A 83 2.00 -19.75 3.62
CA VAL A 83 1.06 -20.85 3.91
C VAL A 83 -0.30 -20.60 3.27
N TYR A 84 -0.82 -19.37 3.31
CA TYR A 84 -2.12 -19.06 2.74
C TYR A 84 -2.12 -19.14 1.21
N THR A 85 -1.17 -18.46 0.56
CA THR A 85 -1.14 -18.28 -0.89
C THR A 85 -0.82 -19.58 -1.63
N THR A 86 -0.03 -20.48 -1.03
CA THR A 86 0.32 -21.79 -1.61
C THR A 86 -0.72 -22.88 -1.36
N ALA A 87 -1.72 -22.62 -0.50
CA ALA A 87 -2.75 -23.60 -0.19
C ALA A 87 -3.73 -23.78 -1.38
N PRO A 88 -3.96 -25.02 -1.88
CA PRO A 88 -4.81 -25.27 -3.04
C PRO A 88 -6.23 -24.72 -2.91
N GLU A 89 -6.78 -24.70 -1.69
CA GLU A 89 -8.11 -24.18 -1.36
C GLU A 89 -8.24 -22.67 -1.58
N ASN A 90 -7.13 -21.92 -1.54
CA ASN A 90 -7.13 -20.47 -1.71
C ASN A 90 -6.98 -20.04 -3.16
N GLN A 91 -6.76 -20.96 -4.11
CA GLN A 91 -6.78 -20.72 -5.57
C GLN A 91 -5.92 -19.52 -6.00
N GLY A 92 -4.76 -19.29 -5.36
CA GLY A 92 -3.88 -18.17 -5.66
C GLY A 92 -4.41 -16.79 -5.22
N LYS A 93 -5.37 -16.74 -4.29
CA LYS A 93 -5.81 -15.48 -3.66
C LYS A 93 -4.65 -14.83 -2.91
N GLU A 94 -4.59 -13.51 -2.98
CA GLU A 94 -3.63 -12.72 -2.23
C GLU A 94 -3.91 -12.77 -0.73
N TYR A 95 -2.85 -12.74 0.08
CA TYR A 95 -2.96 -12.64 1.53
C TYR A 95 -2.72 -11.20 1.99
N GLY A 96 -3.73 -10.62 2.66
CA GLY A 96 -3.68 -9.26 3.20
C GLY A 96 -3.29 -9.23 4.68
N PHE A 97 -2.37 -8.35 5.06
CA PHE A 97 -2.00 -8.11 6.46
C PHE A 97 -1.56 -6.66 6.69
N ALA A 98 -1.67 -6.21 7.94
CA ALA A 98 -1.24 -4.88 8.35
C ALA A 98 0.27 -4.83 8.56
N MET A 99 0.88 -3.72 8.15
CA MET A 99 2.31 -3.45 8.30
C MET A 99 2.56 -2.03 8.81
N ASP A 100 3.66 -1.86 9.53
CA ASP A 100 4.15 -0.54 9.88
C ASP A 100 5.04 0.07 8.77
N ILE A 101 5.40 1.34 8.95
CA ILE A 101 6.25 2.08 7.99
C ILE A 101 7.66 1.47 7.86
N THR A 102 8.22 0.93 8.94
CA THR A 102 9.55 0.32 8.96
C THR A 102 9.55 -0.95 8.11
N GLU A 103 8.53 -1.79 8.29
CA GLU A 103 8.33 -3.01 7.49
C GLU A 103 8.21 -2.70 6.00
N LEU A 104 7.47 -1.65 5.62
CA LEU A 104 7.40 -1.20 4.22
C LEU A 104 8.77 -0.83 3.64
N PHE A 105 9.61 -0.12 4.41
CA PHE A 105 10.96 0.23 3.95
C PHE A 105 11.89 -0.98 3.87
N LEU A 106 11.79 -1.94 4.80
CA LEU A 106 12.55 -3.20 4.75
C LEU A 106 12.20 -4.01 3.49
N ILE A 107 10.91 -4.17 3.20
CA ILE A 107 10.45 -4.87 1.98
C ILE A 107 10.91 -4.11 0.72
N ARG A 108 10.85 -2.78 0.73
CA ARG A 108 11.28 -1.95 -0.42
C ARG A 108 12.76 -2.14 -0.78
N GLU A 109 13.60 -2.36 0.22
CA GLU A 109 15.04 -2.58 0.05
C GLU A 109 15.34 -3.91 -0.64
N VAL A 110 14.61 -4.98 -0.27
CA VAL A 110 14.80 -6.30 -0.90
C VAL A 110 14.09 -6.42 -2.26
N ALA A 111 13.01 -5.67 -2.48
CA ALA A 111 12.24 -5.69 -3.73
C ALA A 111 13.02 -5.12 -4.92
N SER A 112 13.88 -5.91 -5.58
CA SER A 112 14.61 -5.50 -6.78
C SER A 112 13.71 -5.53 -8.02
N SER A 113 13.55 -4.39 -8.71
CA SER A 113 12.63 -4.24 -9.85
C SER A 113 12.92 -5.14 -11.06
N PHE A 114 14.10 -5.76 -11.11
CA PHE A 114 14.49 -6.67 -12.19
C PHE A 114 14.08 -8.12 -11.93
N ILE A 115 13.66 -8.44 -10.70
CA ILE A 115 13.31 -9.81 -10.33
C ILE A 115 12.00 -10.21 -11.00
N ARG A 116 12.05 -11.38 -11.62
CA ARG A 116 10.90 -12.05 -12.21
C ARG A 116 10.82 -13.48 -11.71
N ILE A 117 9.62 -13.91 -11.35
CA ILE A 117 9.31 -15.31 -11.01
C ILE A 117 8.25 -15.75 -12.00
N GLU A 118 8.51 -16.83 -12.74
CA GLU A 118 7.60 -17.34 -13.78
C GLU A 118 7.14 -16.28 -14.81
N GLY A 119 7.98 -15.27 -15.07
CA GLY A 119 7.68 -14.15 -15.97
C GLY A 119 6.97 -12.96 -15.30
N GLU A 120 6.38 -13.14 -14.12
CA GLU A 120 5.78 -12.07 -13.31
C GLU A 120 6.86 -11.10 -12.81
N PRO A 121 6.71 -9.77 -12.98
CA PRO A 121 7.66 -8.77 -12.48
C PRO A 121 7.51 -8.50 -10.97
N VAL A 122 7.69 -9.54 -10.15
CA VAL A 122 7.48 -9.55 -8.69
C VAL A 122 8.09 -8.33 -7.99
N GLY A 123 9.36 -8.03 -8.25
CA GLY A 123 10.01 -6.90 -7.56
C GLY A 123 9.47 -5.53 -7.96
N LEU A 124 8.97 -5.37 -9.20
CA LEU A 124 8.29 -4.15 -9.62
C LEU A 124 6.88 -4.05 -9.01
N ASN A 125 6.16 -5.17 -8.91
CA ASN A 125 4.84 -5.24 -8.28
C ASN A 125 4.93 -4.83 -6.81
N LEU A 126 5.87 -5.42 -6.06
CA LEU A 126 6.14 -5.06 -4.66
C LEU A 126 6.48 -3.57 -4.51
N LYS A 127 7.42 -3.04 -5.33
CA LYS A 127 7.76 -1.61 -5.29
C LYS A 127 6.53 -0.72 -5.56
N ARG A 128 5.66 -1.10 -6.50
CA ARG A 128 4.43 -0.36 -6.80
C ARG A 128 3.48 -0.39 -5.60
N LYS A 129 3.19 -1.57 -5.06
CA LYS A 129 2.30 -1.74 -3.89
C LYS A 129 2.81 -0.86 -2.72
N ILE A 130 4.10 -0.91 -2.42
CA ILE A 130 4.72 -0.11 -1.35
C ILE A 130 4.64 1.38 -1.63
N CYS A 131 4.99 1.84 -2.83
CA CYS A 131 4.96 3.27 -3.15
C CYS A 131 3.54 3.83 -3.16
N VAL A 132 2.53 3.04 -3.57
CA VAL A 132 1.12 3.43 -3.46
C VAL A 132 0.76 3.60 -1.98
N LEU A 133 1.09 2.62 -1.14
CA LEU A 133 0.83 2.70 0.30
C LEU A 133 1.50 3.93 0.94
N LEU A 134 2.77 4.18 0.63
CA LEU A 134 3.54 5.29 1.23
C LEU A 134 3.17 6.67 0.71
N TYR A 135 2.84 6.82 -0.58
CA TYR A 135 2.88 8.13 -1.24
C TYR A 135 1.62 8.50 -2.01
N ALA A 136 0.63 7.61 -2.19
CA ALA A 136 -0.55 7.92 -3.00
C ALA A 136 -1.35 9.11 -2.42
N LYS A 137 -1.60 9.10 -1.10
CA LYS A 137 -2.35 10.17 -0.42
C LYS A 137 -1.63 11.52 -0.54
N ASP A 138 -0.32 11.54 -0.36
CA ASP A 138 0.50 12.75 -0.46
C ASP A 138 0.49 13.30 -1.89
N LEU A 139 0.71 12.45 -2.89
CA LEU A 139 0.68 12.87 -4.31
C LEU A 139 -0.70 13.35 -4.75
N GLU A 140 -1.77 12.73 -4.26
CA GLU A 140 -3.14 13.18 -4.51
C GLU A 140 -3.42 14.55 -3.86
N GLN A 141 -2.89 14.79 -2.67
CA GLN A 141 -3.00 16.08 -1.99
C GLN A 141 -2.21 17.17 -2.73
N GLU A 142 -0.95 16.91 -3.08
CA GLU A 142 -0.12 17.82 -3.88
C GLU A 142 -0.79 18.17 -5.21
N SER A 143 -1.38 17.17 -5.89
CA SER A 143 -2.10 17.40 -7.14
C SER A 143 -3.36 18.25 -6.93
N ARG A 144 -4.08 18.08 -5.82
CA ARG A 144 -5.26 18.90 -5.49
C ARG A 144 -4.86 20.34 -5.21
N ASP A 145 -3.81 20.54 -4.42
CA ASP A 145 -3.31 21.87 -4.05
C ASP A 145 -2.78 22.63 -5.28
N ALA A 146 -2.07 21.94 -6.17
CA ALA A 146 -1.62 22.51 -7.44
C ALA A 146 -2.79 22.97 -8.33
N ARG A 147 -3.87 22.18 -8.41
CA ARG A 147 -5.09 22.56 -9.16
C ARG A 147 -5.79 23.76 -8.52
N LEU A 148 -5.86 23.82 -7.20
CA LEU A 148 -6.48 24.94 -6.48
C LEU A 148 -5.69 26.24 -6.69
N ALA A 149 -4.36 26.19 -6.66
CA ALA A 149 -3.51 27.34 -6.96
C ALA A 149 -3.71 27.88 -8.39
N GLN A 150 -3.89 26.99 -9.38
CA GLN A 150 -4.23 27.39 -10.76
C GLN A 150 -5.59 28.09 -10.87
N LEU A 151 -6.59 27.64 -10.11
CA LEU A 151 -7.91 28.28 -10.09
C LEU A 151 -7.88 29.67 -9.45
N VAL A 152 -7.18 29.82 -8.32
CA VAL A 152 -7.09 31.11 -7.61
C VAL A 152 -6.34 32.15 -8.43
N THR A 153 -5.28 31.77 -9.13
CA THR A 153 -4.52 32.70 -10.00
C THR A 153 -5.31 33.19 -11.21
N GLY A 154 -6.31 32.43 -11.67
CA GLY A 154 -7.24 32.85 -12.73
C GLY A 154 -8.37 33.78 -12.26
N ILE A 155 -8.60 33.89 -10.95
CA ILE A 155 -9.63 34.75 -10.37
C ILE A 155 -8.99 36.08 -9.95
N ASN A 156 -9.00 37.04 -10.88
CA ASN A 156 -8.67 38.42 -10.55
C ASN A 156 -9.89 39.04 -9.82
N LEU A 157 -9.94 38.91 -8.50
CA LEU A 157 -10.92 39.60 -7.66
C LEU A 157 -10.50 41.07 -7.52
N ASP A 158 -10.65 41.82 -8.61
CA ASP A 158 -10.76 43.28 -8.56
C ASP A 158 -12.11 43.60 -7.89
N ILE A 159 -12.15 43.46 -6.56
CA ILE A 159 -13.19 44.05 -5.74
C ILE A 159 -13.00 45.55 -5.87
N GLN A 160 -13.63 46.13 -6.89
CA GLN A 160 -13.84 47.55 -6.99
C GLN A 160 -14.67 47.94 -5.77
N THR A 161 -13.99 48.36 -4.70
CA THR A 161 -14.54 49.23 -3.66
C THR A 161 -14.81 50.59 -4.30
N SER A 162 -15.76 50.62 -5.25
CA SER A 162 -16.38 51.84 -5.71
C SER A 162 -17.14 52.43 -4.52
N ALA A 163 -16.45 53.34 -3.84
CA ALA A 163 -16.96 54.58 -3.29
C ALA A 163 -18.46 54.55 -2.94
N ILE A 164 -18.76 54.23 -1.68
CA ILE A 164 -19.86 54.92 -1.01
C ILE A 164 -19.27 56.28 -0.59
N ASP A 165 -19.05 57.15 -1.57
CA ASP A 165 -18.82 58.57 -1.34
C ASP A 165 -20.16 59.15 -0.85
N GLY A 166 -20.41 58.99 0.44
CA GLY A 166 -21.45 59.72 1.14
C GLY A 166 -21.02 61.17 1.26
N ARG A 167 -21.12 61.91 0.14
CA ARG A 167 -20.99 63.36 0.12
C ARG A 167 -22.34 64.01 0.39
N ASP A 168 -22.36 64.75 1.50
CA ASP A 168 -23.01 66.03 1.75
C ASP A 168 -24.51 66.18 1.42
N SER A 169 -25.33 66.29 2.48
CA SER A 169 -26.07 67.52 2.85
C SER A 169 -26.85 67.32 4.16
#